data_AF-A0A117SB49-F1
#
_entry.id   AF-A0A117SB49-F1
#
_cell.length_a   1.000
_cell.length_b   1.000
_cell.length_c   1.000
_cell.angle_alpha   90.00
_cell.angle_beta   90.00
_cell.angle_gamma   90.00
#
_symmetry.space_group_name_H-M   'P 1'
#
loop_
_entity.id
_entity.type
_entity.pdbx_description
1 polymer ?
#
loop_
_entity_poly.entity_id
_entity_poly.type
_entity_poly.pdbx_seq_one_letter_code
_entity_poly.pdbx_strand_id
1 'polypeptide(L)'
;MKLITRQISILFFAVILLAGCSKSDDPASPDTGNDADYKGDPKISEIFPSVALANGYIYIKGENFGTKASNVNVFFKSRATSQQIAGIIELIEQSKITVKVPANIDTSPQGNDIVVKTPKGTTTNTTTQVYGITTSAFGNNLLAGKGLIGRVYELPANTAKLPDFATMQVKSMVLAPNLDVPTRSFSDGFPGVPGGLVEWFGIRFDGKLVITEAGDYSFTLGSDDGSKLYIDDKLVVDADGTHGYYEVTSNKVALTAGEHKLRVDYFQGPRFNIAMRLFWTKPSGTKQIVPAESINLPDSF
;
A
#
# COMPACT_ATOMS: atom_id res chain seq x y z
N MET A 1 -41.19 -55.41 -6.52
CA MET A 1 -41.32 -54.69 -7.81
C MET A 1 -40.46 -53.43 -7.71
N LYS A 2 -39.49 -53.22 -8.64
CA LYS A 2 -38.36 -52.26 -8.54
C LYS A 2 -37.37 -52.62 -7.40
N LEU A 3 -36.03 -52.61 -7.55
CA LEU A 3 -35.05 -51.58 -8.00
C LEU A 3 -34.97 -50.42 -6.99
N ILE A 4 -33.81 -49.87 -6.56
CA ILE A 4 -32.39 -49.90 -7.03
C ILE A 4 -31.44 -49.54 -5.81
N THR A 5 -30.09 -49.59 -5.77
CA THR A 5 -29.01 -50.53 -6.21
C THR A 5 -27.60 -49.93 -5.87
N ARG A 6 -26.64 -50.71 -5.31
CA ARG A 6 -25.16 -50.42 -5.18
C ARG A 6 -24.74 -49.23 -4.27
N GLN A 7 -23.47 -48.98 -3.87
CA GLN A 7 -22.19 -49.74 -3.86
C GLN A 7 -21.27 -49.25 -2.71
N ILE A 8 -20.29 -50.05 -2.26
CA ILE A 8 -19.12 -49.60 -1.47
C ILE A 8 -17.83 -50.24 -2.02
N SER A 9 -16.76 -49.44 -2.03
CA SER A 9 -15.30 -49.65 -2.17
C SER A 9 -14.69 -51.03 -2.50
N ILE A 10 -13.56 -51.02 -3.24
CA ILE A 10 -12.23 -51.38 -2.68
C ILE A 10 -11.07 -50.91 -3.60
N LEU A 11 -9.91 -50.69 -2.99
CA LEU A 11 -8.65 -50.18 -3.56
C LEU A 11 -7.88 -51.27 -4.33
N PHE A 12 -7.05 -50.89 -5.32
CA PHE A 12 -5.94 -51.73 -5.78
C PHE A 12 -4.69 -50.90 -6.11
N PHE A 13 -3.53 -51.41 -5.69
CA PHE A 13 -2.20 -50.88 -6.01
C PHE A 13 -1.60 -51.69 -7.17
N ALA A 14 -0.81 -51.05 -8.03
CA ALA A 14 0.02 -51.74 -9.01
C ALA A 14 1.35 -51.00 -9.21
N VAL A 15 2.46 -51.68 -8.93
CA VAL A 15 3.83 -51.23 -9.24
C VAL A 15 4.47 -52.31 -10.09
N ILE A 16 4.87 -51.97 -11.31
CA ILE A 16 5.69 -52.83 -12.17
C ILE A 16 6.77 -51.96 -12.81
N LEU A 17 8.03 -52.28 -12.51
CA LEU A 17 9.18 -51.86 -13.32
C LEU A 17 9.42 -52.91 -14.41
N LEU A 18 9.73 -52.47 -15.63
CA LEU A 18 10.53 -53.21 -16.59
C LEU A 18 11.22 -52.21 -17.53
N ALA A 19 12.48 -52.49 -17.89
CA ALA A 19 13.30 -51.62 -18.74
C ALA A 19 13.46 -52.23 -20.14
N GLY A 20 13.44 -51.37 -21.16
CA GLY A 20 13.70 -51.72 -22.56
C GLY A 20 14.12 -50.45 -23.32
N CYS A 21 15.08 -50.55 -24.24
CA CYS A 21 15.71 -49.39 -24.85
C CYS A 21 15.66 -49.45 -26.38
N SER A 22 15.06 -48.42 -27.00
CA SER A 22 15.22 -48.09 -28.42
C SER A 22 14.88 -46.60 -28.63
N LYS A 23 15.41 -45.99 -29.70
CA LYS A 23 15.14 -44.59 -30.07
C LYS A 23 13.95 -44.49 -31.02
N SER A 24 13.10 -43.49 -30.80
CA SER A 24 12.32 -42.84 -31.85
C SER A 24 11.85 -41.45 -31.40
N ASP A 25 12.40 -40.42 -32.02
CA ASP A 25 11.74 -39.15 -32.37
C ASP A 25 10.88 -38.45 -31.30
N ASP A 26 11.54 -37.77 -30.38
CA ASP A 26 10.93 -36.69 -29.58
C ASP A 26 10.79 -35.44 -30.49
N PRO A 27 9.58 -34.93 -30.77
CA PRO A 27 9.39 -33.83 -31.70
C PRO A 27 9.97 -32.53 -31.12
N ALA A 28 10.95 -31.95 -31.84
CA ALA A 28 11.79 -30.86 -31.34
C ALA A 28 10.99 -29.69 -30.76
N SER A 29 11.17 -29.44 -29.45
CA SER A 29 10.61 -28.29 -28.74
C SER A 29 11.15 -26.96 -29.31
N PRO A 30 10.30 -26.08 -29.88
CA PRO A 30 10.78 -24.91 -30.61
C PRO A 30 10.61 -23.61 -29.81
N ASP A 31 11.56 -23.31 -28.91
CA ASP A 31 12.26 -22.01 -28.85
C ASP A 31 13.48 -22.11 -27.92
N THR A 32 14.68 -21.92 -28.46
CA THR A 32 15.94 -21.91 -27.70
C THR A 32 16.36 -20.49 -27.28
N GLY A 33 15.42 -19.73 -26.72
CA GLY A 33 15.70 -18.54 -25.90
C GLY A 33 16.39 -17.39 -26.64
N ASN A 34 16.19 -17.28 -27.96
CA ASN A 34 16.94 -16.35 -28.81
C ASN A 34 16.11 -15.17 -29.35
N ASP A 35 15.02 -14.85 -28.64
CA ASP A 35 14.15 -13.71 -28.93
C ASP A 35 14.89 -12.37 -28.70
N ALA A 36 15.19 -11.66 -29.80
CA ALA A 36 16.04 -10.46 -29.83
C ALA A 36 15.46 -9.24 -29.09
N ASP A 37 14.21 -9.32 -28.67
CA ASP A 37 13.53 -8.35 -27.81
C ASP A 37 14.15 -8.28 -26.40
N TYR A 38 14.77 -9.38 -25.94
CA TYR A 38 15.40 -9.51 -24.62
C TYR A 38 16.92 -9.39 -24.73
N LYS A 39 17.42 -8.17 -24.50
CA LYS A 39 18.82 -7.77 -24.73
C LYS A 39 19.80 -8.18 -23.61
N GLY A 40 19.31 -8.72 -22.50
CA GLY A 40 20.10 -9.13 -21.33
C GLY A 40 19.21 -9.38 -20.13
N ASP A 41 19.80 -9.48 -18.93
CA ASP A 41 19.05 -9.57 -17.67
C ASP A 41 18.10 -8.37 -17.49
N PRO A 42 16.88 -8.58 -16.97
CA PRO A 42 15.98 -7.49 -16.61
C PRO A 42 16.59 -6.64 -15.49
N LYS A 43 16.37 -5.32 -15.52
CA LYS A 43 16.72 -4.41 -14.43
C LYS A 43 15.50 -3.62 -14.01
N ILE A 44 15.37 -3.33 -12.72
CA ILE A 44 14.34 -2.42 -12.18
C ILE A 44 15.05 -1.15 -11.74
N SER A 45 14.59 0.01 -12.21
CA SER A 45 15.09 1.33 -11.79
C SER A 45 14.13 2.06 -10.86
N GLU A 46 12.83 1.78 -10.95
CA GLU A 46 11.78 2.46 -10.19
C GLU A 46 10.55 1.55 -10.08
N ILE A 47 9.82 1.61 -8.95
CA ILE A 47 8.48 1.04 -8.82
C ILE A 47 7.56 2.13 -8.25
N PHE A 48 6.46 2.42 -8.94
CA PHE A 48 5.55 3.50 -8.58
C PHE A 48 4.08 3.10 -8.77
N PRO A 49 3.19 3.36 -7.79
CA PRO A 49 3.52 3.71 -6.41
C PRO A 49 4.13 2.52 -5.64
N SER A 50 4.88 2.81 -4.57
CA SER A 50 5.35 1.82 -3.57
C SER A 50 4.24 1.32 -2.65
N VAL A 51 3.04 1.91 -2.72
CA VAL A 51 1.85 1.57 -1.93
C VAL A 51 0.67 1.45 -2.87
N ALA A 52 -0.04 0.32 -2.85
CA ALA A 52 -1.13 0.06 -3.78
C ALA A 52 -2.26 -0.73 -3.13
N LEU A 53 -3.50 -0.48 -3.58
CA LEU A 53 -4.61 -1.36 -3.24
C LEU A 53 -4.42 -2.75 -3.88
N ALA A 54 -4.89 -3.78 -3.18
CA ALA A 54 -5.16 -5.07 -3.81
C ALA A 54 -6.18 -4.89 -4.94
N ASN A 55 -5.91 -5.46 -6.13
CA ASN A 55 -6.57 -5.17 -7.42
C ASN A 55 -6.30 -3.78 -8.03
N GLY A 56 -5.50 -2.93 -7.39
CA GLY A 56 -4.92 -1.72 -7.99
C GLY A 56 -3.77 -2.03 -8.95
N TYR A 57 -3.01 -1.01 -9.34
CA TYR A 57 -1.90 -1.15 -10.31
C TYR A 57 -0.60 -0.54 -9.78
N ILE A 58 0.52 -1.13 -10.19
CA ILE A 58 1.87 -0.53 -10.09
C ILE A 58 2.52 -0.47 -11.47
N TYR A 59 3.44 0.48 -11.63
CA TYR A 59 4.33 0.60 -12.77
C TYR A 59 5.75 0.24 -12.33
N ILE A 60 6.38 -0.67 -13.06
CA ILE A 60 7.79 -1.06 -12.88
C ILE A 60 8.55 -0.45 -14.06
N LYS A 61 9.51 0.44 -13.80
CA LYS A 61 10.39 1.00 -14.85
C LYS A 61 11.76 0.32 -14.78
N GLY A 62 12.48 0.29 -15.90
CA GLY A 62 13.81 -0.29 -15.97
C GLY A 62 14.28 -0.62 -17.38
N GLU A 63 14.91 -1.79 -17.53
CA GLU A 63 15.55 -2.23 -18.78
C GLU A 63 15.30 -3.72 -19.06
N ASN A 64 15.39 -4.11 -20.34
CA ASN A 64 15.39 -5.49 -20.84
C ASN A 64 14.12 -6.30 -20.53
N PHE A 65 12.97 -5.65 -20.37
CA PHE A 65 11.69 -6.32 -20.16
C PHE A 65 11.08 -6.92 -21.45
N GLY A 66 11.57 -6.53 -22.63
CA GLY A 66 10.96 -6.89 -23.90
C GLY A 66 9.54 -6.33 -24.06
N THR A 67 8.72 -6.95 -24.91
CA THR A 67 7.37 -6.51 -25.28
C THR A 67 6.33 -7.63 -25.30
N LYS A 68 6.75 -8.90 -25.14
CA LYS A 68 5.84 -10.06 -25.15
C LYS A 68 5.48 -10.49 -23.73
N ALA A 69 4.29 -10.12 -23.28
CA ALA A 69 3.81 -10.45 -21.93
C ALA A 69 3.77 -11.97 -21.64
N SER A 70 3.56 -12.81 -22.65
CA SER A 70 3.62 -14.28 -22.53
C SER A 70 4.97 -14.82 -22.03
N ASN A 71 6.04 -14.07 -22.25
CA ASN A 71 7.41 -14.49 -22.01
C ASN A 71 7.97 -13.88 -20.70
N VAL A 72 7.17 -13.08 -19.98
CA VAL A 72 7.57 -12.33 -18.79
C VAL A 72 6.64 -12.65 -17.63
N ASN A 73 7.20 -12.82 -16.44
CA ASN A 73 6.44 -13.06 -15.23
C ASN A 73 6.85 -12.07 -14.15
N VAL A 74 5.86 -11.44 -13.51
CA VAL A 74 6.08 -10.58 -12.34
C VAL A 74 5.48 -11.24 -11.11
N PHE A 75 6.24 -11.34 -10.02
CA PHE A 75 5.78 -11.89 -8.75
C PHE A 75 5.94 -10.86 -7.63
N PHE A 76 4.90 -10.76 -6.80
CA PHE A 76 4.97 -10.15 -5.48
C PHE A 76 5.44 -11.24 -4.52
N LYS A 77 6.59 -11.04 -3.88
CA LYS A 77 7.16 -11.97 -2.89
C LYS A 77 7.00 -11.35 -1.50
N SER A 78 6.13 -11.92 -0.69
CA SER A 78 5.93 -11.57 0.72
C SER A 78 7.26 -11.58 1.48
N ARG A 79 7.60 -10.51 2.19
CA ARG A 79 8.76 -10.51 3.10
C ARG A 79 8.47 -11.25 4.40
N ALA A 80 7.22 -11.28 4.86
CA ALA A 80 6.82 -11.99 6.08
C ALA A 80 6.84 -13.52 5.93
N THR A 81 6.51 -14.05 4.75
CA THR A 81 6.30 -15.50 4.51
C THR A 81 7.18 -16.11 3.41
N SER A 82 7.87 -15.28 2.61
CA SER A 82 8.53 -15.67 1.35
C SER A 82 7.63 -16.27 0.26
N GLN A 83 6.30 -16.34 0.45
CA GLN A 83 5.35 -16.76 -0.58
C GLN A 83 5.41 -15.82 -1.80
N GLN A 84 5.40 -16.40 -3.01
CA GLN A 84 5.26 -15.66 -4.27
C GLN A 84 3.83 -15.76 -4.80
N ILE A 85 3.30 -14.62 -5.24
CA ILE A 85 2.00 -14.51 -5.92
C ILE A 85 2.23 -13.76 -7.24
N ALA A 86 1.78 -14.33 -8.36
CA ALA A 86 1.94 -13.73 -9.68
C ALA A 86 1.03 -12.50 -9.83
N GLY A 87 1.61 -11.38 -10.27
CA GLY A 87 0.86 -10.22 -10.74
C GLY A 87 0.34 -10.43 -12.16
N ILE A 88 -0.74 -9.74 -12.51
CA ILE A 88 -1.26 -9.76 -13.88
C ILE A 88 -0.56 -8.63 -14.66
N ILE A 89 0.16 -8.98 -15.72
CA ILE A 89 0.76 -8.00 -16.65
C ILE A 89 -0.35 -7.48 -17.57
N GLU A 90 -0.65 -6.20 -17.48
CA GLU A 90 -1.70 -5.52 -18.26
C GLU A 90 -1.12 -4.81 -19.50
N LEU A 91 0.12 -4.33 -19.39
CA LEU A 91 0.89 -3.75 -20.49
C LEU A 91 2.39 -3.96 -20.24
N ILE A 92 3.16 -4.17 -21.31
CA ILE A 92 4.62 -4.28 -21.25
C ILE A 92 5.29 -3.60 -22.44
N GLU A 93 6.37 -2.89 -22.15
CA GLU A 93 7.21 -2.10 -23.03
C GLU A 93 8.68 -2.36 -22.62
N GLN A 94 9.67 -2.19 -23.51
CA GLN A 94 11.06 -2.60 -23.23
C GLN A 94 11.69 -2.02 -21.93
N SER A 95 11.16 -0.89 -21.44
CA SER A 95 11.57 -0.20 -20.23
C SER A 95 10.46 -0.01 -19.18
N LYS A 96 9.25 -0.58 -19.38
CA LYS A 96 8.12 -0.42 -18.46
C LYS A 96 7.19 -1.65 -18.44
N ILE A 97 6.78 -2.08 -17.25
CA ILE A 97 5.67 -3.04 -17.05
C ILE A 97 4.56 -2.35 -16.25
N THR A 98 3.32 -2.49 -16.69
CA THR A 98 2.12 -2.15 -15.89
C THR A 98 1.53 -3.44 -15.34
N VAL A 99 1.46 -3.54 -14.01
CA VAL A 99 1.10 -4.78 -13.31
C VAL A 99 -0.05 -4.52 -12.36
N LYS A 100 -1.11 -5.34 -12.47
CA LYS A 100 -2.21 -5.36 -11.51
C LYS A 100 -1.81 -6.15 -10.28
N VAL A 101 -2.05 -5.55 -9.12
CA VAL A 101 -1.74 -6.09 -7.80
C VAL A 101 -2.74 -7.21 -7.46
N PRO A 102 -2.30 -8.42 -7.06
CA PRO A 102 -3.20 -9.52 -6.71
C PRO A 102 -4.17 -9.17 -5.58
N ALA A 103 -5.39 -9.71 -5.64
CA ALA A 103 -6.41 -9.55 -4.60
C ALA A 103 -5.97 -10.11 -3.22
N ASN A 104 -5.09 -11.10 -3.23
CA ASN A 104 -4.59 -11.85 -2.09
C ASN A 104 -3.09 -11.59 -1.81
N ILE A 105 -2.55 -10.45 -2.25
CA ILE A 105 -1.19 -10.02 -1.91
C ILE A 105 -0.97 -9.96 -0.39
N ASP A 106 0.26 -10.14 0.07
CA ASP A 106 0.62 -9.88 1.46
C ASP A 106 0.45 -8.38 1.78
N THR A 107 -0.41 -8.10 2.76
CA THR A 107 -0.73 -6.75 3.25
C THR A 107 -0.15 -6.48 4.64
N SER A 108 0.82 -7.28 5.09
CA SER A 108 1.56 -7.07 6.34
C SER A 108 2.51 -5.87 6.24
N PRO A 109 2.89 -5.24 7.37
CA PRO A 109 3.85 -4.13 7.39
C PRO A 109 5.27 -4.45 6.90
N GLN A 110 5.55 -5.72 6.60
CA GLN A 110 6.79 -6.17 5.97
C GLN A 110 6.77 -6.01 4.45
N GLY A 111 5.59 -5.89 3.82
CA GLY A 111 5.45 -5.66 2.38
C GLY A 111 6.02 -6.78 1.48
N ASN A 112 6.21 -6.44 0.20
CA ASN A 112 6.58 -7.39 -0.85
C ASN A 112 7.83 -6.92 -1.62
N ASP A 113 8.76 -7.85 -1.88
CA ASP A 113 9.75 -7.69 -2.96
C ASP A 113 9.06 -7.90 -4.32
N ILE A 114 9.57 -7.25 -5.37
CA ILE A 114 9.05 -7.42 -6.74
C ILE A 114 10.08 -8.16 -7.59
N VAL A 115 9.70 -9.36 -8.05
CA VAL A 115 10.55 -10.25 -8.86
C VAL A 115 10.07 -10.20 -10.31
N VAL A 116 10.95 -9.82 -11.24
CA VAL A 116 10.68 -9.84 -12.69
C VAL A 116 11.55 -10.93 -13.33
N LYS A 117 10.91 -11.86 -14.04
CA LYS A 117 11.56 -12.95 -14.78
C LYS A 117 11.29 -12.79 -16.27
N THR A 118 12.32 -12.91 -17.11
CA THR A 118 12.27 -12.89 -18.58
C THR A 118 13.01 -14.12 -19.15
N PRO A 119 13.01 -14.38 -20.47
CA PRO A 119 13.72 -15.52 -21.04
C PRO A 119 15.26 -15.46 -20.92
N LYS A 120 15.82 -14.29 -20.58
CA LYS A 120 17.27 -14.12 -20.39
C LYS A 120 17.71 -14.22 -18.93
N GLY A 121 16.85 -13.88 -17.97
CA GLY A 121 17.20 -13.91 -16.56
C GLY A 121 16.13 -13.42 -15.60
N THR A 122 16.52 -13.12 -14.36
CA THR A 122 15.62 -12.72 -13.28
C THR A 122 16.25 -11.63 -12.44
N THR A 123 15.44 -10.63 -12.06
CA THR A 123 15.83 -9.58 -11.12
C THR A 123 14.80 -9.48 -10.00
N THR A 124 15.24 -8.98 -8.84
CA THR A 124 14.38 -8.75 -7.67
C THR A 124 14.68 -7.36 -7.12
N ASN A 125 13.67 -6.50 -7.06
CA ASN A 125 13.79 -5.26 -6.31
C ASN A 125 13.68 -5.58 -4.81
N THR A 126 14.76 -5.29 -4.09
CA THR A 126 14.87 -5.40 -2.62
C THR A 126 15.01 -4.02 -1.94
N THR A 127 15.05 -2.92 -2.69
CA THR A 127 15.16 -1.55 -2.14
C THR A 127 13.80 -0.88 -2.02
N THR A 128 12.92 -1.01 -3.02
CA THR A 128 11.51 -0.57 -2.93
C THR A 128 10.62 -1.74 -2.53
N GLN A 129 10.03 -1.65 -1.33
CA GLN A 129 8.96 -2.56 -0.90
C GLN A 129 7.65 -2.11 -1.54
N VAL A 130 6.80 -3.07 -1.95
CA VAL A 130 5.41 -2.79 -2.34
C VAL A 130 4.47 -3.22 -1.22
N TYR A 131 3.75 -2.24 -0.67
CA TYR A 131 2.74 -2.42 0.36
C TYR A 131 1.37 -2.62 -0.28
N GLY A 132 0.84 -3.84 -0.18
CA GLY A 132 -0.54 -4.13 -0.53
C GLY A 132 -1.49 -3.69 0.58
N ILE A 133 -2.63 -3.10 0.23
CA ILE A 133 -3.67 -2.66 1.18
C ILE A 133 -5.03 -3.14 0.66
N THR A 134 -5.85 -3.79 1.48
CA THR A 134 -7.13 -4.40 1.04
C THR A 134 -8.26 -3.38 0.87
N THR A 135 -8.27 -2.30 1.67
CA THR A 135 -9.28 -1.24 1.65
C THR A 135 -8.62 0.13 1.88
N SER A 136 -9.10 1.16 1.19
CA SER A 136 -8.77 2.53 1.59
C SER A 136 -9.68 2.99 2.72
N ALA A 137 -9.19 3.93 3.53
CA ALA A 137 -9.96 4.58 4.58
C ALA A 137 -11.16 5.39 4.03
N PHE A 138 -11.23 5.67 2.73
CA PHE A 138 -12.26 6.54 2.15
C PHE A 138 -12.86 5.96 0.86
N GLY A 139 -12.84 4.62 0.72
CA GLY A 139 -13.35 3.90 -0.44
C GLY A 139 -12.37 3.85 -1.62
N ASN A 140 -12.74 3.15 -2.69
CA ASN A 140 -11.80 2.70 -3.73
C ASN A 140 -11.35 3.79 -4.72
N ASN A 141 -11.74 5.05 -4.53
CA ASN A 141 -11.47 6.18 -5.43
C ASN A 141 -10.09 6.82 -5.16
N LEU A 142 -9.04 6.01 -5.02
CA LEU A 142 -7.67 6.49 -4.89
C LEU A 142 -7.09 6.83 -6.26
N LEU A 143 -6.62 8.07 -6.41
CA LEU A 143 -5.79 8.47 -7.54
C LEU A 143 -4.39 7.84 -7.40
N ALA A 144 -3.86 7.29 -8.48
CA ALA A 144 -2.55 6.62 -8.44
C ALA A 144 -1.43 7.57 -7.99
N GLY A 145 -0.67 7.17 -6.97
CA GLY A 145 0.39 8.01 -6.39
C GLY A 145 -0.08 9.12 -5.45
N LYS A 146 -1.38 9.21 -5.11
CA LYS A 146 -1.95 10.23 -4.22
C LYS A 146 -2.35 9.68 -2.84
N GLY A 147 -2.41 10.58 -1.87
CA GLY A 147 -2.82 10.31 -0.50
C GLY A 147 -1.66 10.10 0.48
N LEU A 148 -2.02 9.79 1.73
CA LEU A 148 -1.13 9.48 2.84
C LEU A 148 -1.13 7.97 3.10
N ILE A 149 0.03 7.45 3.49
CA ILE A 149 0.17 6.11 4.07
C ILE A 149 0.09 6.21 5.59
N GLY A 150 -0.81 5.46 6.24
CA GLY A 150 -0.99 5.46 7.68
C GLY A 150 -0.45 4.19 8.33
N ARG A 151 0.55 4.32 9.21
CA ARG A 151 1.01 3.25 10.11
C ARG A 151 0.11 3.19 11.32
N VAL A 152 -0.64 2.09 11.46
CA VAL A 152 -1.54 1.86 12.61
C VAL A 152 -0.75 1.13 13.70
N TYR A 153 -0.91 1.57 14.95
CA TYR A 153 -0.29 1.02 16.14
C TYR A 153 -1.35 0.72 17.20
N GLU A 154 -1.23 -0.42 17.87
CA GLU A 154 -2.05 -0.76 19.04
C GLU A 154 -1.40 -0.14 20.30
N LEU A 155 -2.18 0.55 21.13
CA LEU A 155 -1.70 1.28 22.31
C LEU A 155 -2.17 0.59 23.60
N PRO A 156 -1.44 0.76 24.72
CA PRO A 156 -1.95 0.38 26.03
C PRO A 156 -3.29 1.09 26.35
N ALA A 157 -4.22 0.38 27.01
CA ALA A 157 -5.44 0.99 27.51
C ALA A 157 -5.11 2.12 28.51
N ASN A 158 -5.89 3.21 28.48
CA ASN A 158 -5.63 4.46 29.23
C ASN A 158 -4.42 5.27 28.73
N THR A 159 -3.94 5.05 27.50
CA THR A 159 -2.97 5.94 26.85
C THR A 159 -3.59 7.33 26.64
N ALA A 160 -3.16 8.31 27.41
CA ALA A 160 -3.81 9.64 27.49
C ALA A 160 -3.21 10.71 26.56
N LYS A 161 -2.27 10.34 25.68
CA LYS A 161 -1.57 11.21 24.71
C LYS A 161 -0.81 10.37 23.68
N LEU A 162 -0.29 11.00 22.62
CA LEU A 162 0.56 10.36 21.62
C LEU A 162 1.81 9.66 22.22
N PRO A 163 2.13 8.43 21.77
CA PRO A 163 3.35 7.71 22.14
C PRO A 163 4.52 8.10 21.22
N ASP A 164 5.73 7.62 21.52
CA ASP A 164 6.80 7.57 20.51
C ASP A 164 6.65 6.36 19.60
N PHE A 165 5.97 6.56 18.47
CA PHE A 165 5.80 5.58 17.39
C PHE A 165 7.11 5.01 16.84
N ALA A 166 8.28 5.65 17.04
CA ALA A 166 9.56 5.09 16.60
C ALA A 166 9.98 3.85 17.41
N THR A 167 9.43 3.67 18.62
CA THR A 167 9.68 2.49 19.49
C THR A 167 8.67 1.36 19.28
N MET A 168 7.63 1.57 18.47
CA MET A 168 6.45 0.70 18.40
C MET A 168 6.45 -0.20 17.17
N GLN A 169 5.84 -1.38 17.30
CA GLN A 169 5.59 -2.28 16.17
C GLN A 169 4.32 -1.85 15.42
N VAL A 170 4.41 -1.73 14.09
CA VAL A 170 3.25 -1.44 13.23
C VAL A 170 2.30 -2.64 13.26
N LYS A 171 1.04 -2.40 13.59
CA LYS A 171 -0.03 -3.40 13.68
C LYS A 171 -0.67 -3.68 12.31
N SER A 172 -0.90 -2.62 11.53
CA SER A 172 -1.47 -2.68 10.18
C SER A 172 -1.20 -1.35 9.44
N MET A 173 -1.60 -1.26 8.17
CA MET A 173 -1.39 -0.09 7.33
C MET A 173 -2.68 0.32 6.63
N VAL A 174 -2.93 1.63 6.53
CA VAL A 174 -4.10 2.23 5.87
C VAL A 174 -3.68 3.20 4.78
N LEU A 175 -4.56 3.43 3.81
CA LEU A 175 -4.35 4.35 2.69
C LEU A 175 -5.48 5.38 2.66
N ALA A 176 -5.11 6.66 2.71
CA ALA A 176 -6.04 7.78 2.85
C ALA A 176 -5.82 8.80 1.72
N PRO A 177 -6.76 9.04 0.79
CA PRO A 177 -6.60 10.06 -0.25
C PRO A 177 -6.41 11.46 0.35
N ASN A 178 -7.10 11.74 1.47
CA ASN A 178 -6.91 12.89 2.34
C ASN A 178 -7.33 12.51 3.78
N LEU A 179 -7.24 13.45 4.72
CA LEU A 179 -7.75 13.27 6.09
C LEU A 179 -9.05 14.06 6.26
N ASP A 180 -10.18 13.38 6.04
CA ASP A 180 -11.53 13.95 6.19
C ASP A 180 -12.51 12.96 6.87
N VAL A 181 -12.16 12.48 8.06
CA VAL A 181 -13.06 11.67 8.91
C VAL A 181 -13.91 12.63 9.75
N PRO A 182 -15.20 12.85 9.43
CA PRO A 182 -16.10 13.60 10.29
C PRO A 182 -16.38 12.82 11.58
N THR A 183 -16.80 13.53 12.63
CA THR A 183 -17.17 12.95 13.91
C THR A 183 -18.22 11.84 13.74
N ARG A 184 -17.89 10.65 14.21
CA ARG A 184 -18.73 9.45 14.18
C ARG A 184 -18.60 8.67 15.47
N SER A 185 -19.45 7.66 15.68
CA SER A 185 -19.33 6.77 16.84
C SER A 185 -18.01 6.00 16.81
N PHE A 186 -17.34 5.89 17.96
CA PHE A 186 -16.11 5.10 18.09
C PHE A 186 -16.32 3.63 17.65
N SER A 187 -17.53 3.09 17.85
CA SER A 187 -17.92 1.72 17.48
C SER A 187 -17.77 1.40 15.99
N ASP A 188 -17.75 2.42 15.14
CA ASP A 188 -17.58 2.28 13.70
C ASP A 188 -16.10 2.15 13.31
N GLY A 189 -15.19 2.48 14.22
CA GLY A 189 -13.74 2.52 14.04
C GLY A 189 -13.25 3.71 13.19
N PHE A 190 -11.91 3.85 13.15
CA PHE A 190 -11.27 4.66 12.12
C PHE A 190 -11.35 3.89 10.79
N PRO A 191 -11.79 4.50 9.68
CA PRO A 191 -11.90 3.80 8.43
C PRO A 191 -10.58 3.14 7.96
N GLY A 192 -10.64 1.86 7.58
CA GLY A 192 -9.47 1.07 7.18
C GLY A 192 -8.66 0.47 8.34
N VAL A 193 -8.79 0.98 9.58
CA VAL A 193 -8.25 0.30 10.76
C VAL A 193 -9.06 -1.01 10.97
N PRO A 194 -8.41 -2.15 11.31
CA PRO A 194 -9.12 -3.40 11.52
C PRO A 194 -10.21 -3.28 12.60
N GLY A 195 -11.45 -3.63 12.29
CA GLY A 195 -12.66 -3.34 13.09
C GLY A 195 -12.80 -3.99 14.48
N GLY A 196 -11.71 -4.54 15.04
CA GLY A 196 -11.61 -4.85 16.47
C GLY A 196 -10.78 -3.81 17.27
N LEU A 197 -10.13 -2.87 16.59
CA LEU A 197 -9.25 -1.85 17.15
C LEU A 197 -9.92 -0.47 17.03
N VAL A 198 -10.89 -0.22 17.91
CA VAL A 198 -11.81 0.95 17.89
C VAL A 198 -11.52 1.99 18.97
N GLU A 199 -10.71 1.62 19.97
CA GLU A 199 -10.16 2.47 21.03
C GLU A 199 -8.66 2.14 21.16
N TRP A 200 -7.89 3.00 21.81
CA TRP A 200 -6.47 2.75 22.15
C TRP A 200 -5.61 2.34 20.94
N PHE A 201 -5.64 3.14 19.88
CA PHE A 201 -4.76 2.98 18.74
C PHE A 201 -4.18 4.32 18.29
N GLY A 202 -2.99 4.27 17.70
CA GLY A 202 -2.35 5.42 17.09
C GLY A 202 -2.22 5.24 15.58
N ILE A 203 -2.22 6.35 14.83
CA ILE A 203 -1.85 6.35 13.42
C ILE A 203 -0.80 7.43 13.17
N ARG A 204 0.33 7.05 12.57
CA ARG A 204 1.28 7.99 11.95
C ARG A 204 1.02 7.98 10.44
N PHE A 205 0.46 9.07 9.92
CA PHE A 205 0.27 9.30 8.50
C PHE A 205 1.47 10.06 7.91
N ASP A 206 2.01 9.58 6.80
CA ASP A 206 3.08 10.24 6.05
C ASP A 206 2.67 10.46 4.59
N GLY A 207 3.11 11.56 4.00
CA GLY A 207 2.89 11.92 2.60
C GLY A 207 3.66 13.17 2.19
N LYS A 208 3.36 13.71 1.01
CA LYS A 208 3.95 14.94 0.48
C LYS A 208 2.83 15.91 0.07
N LEU A 209 2.77 17.06 0.74
CA LEU A 209 1.83 18.14 0.43
C LEU A 209 2.33 18.90 -0.81
N VAL A 210 1.49 19.01 -1.83
CA VAL A 210 1.79 19.70 -3.08
C VAL A 210 1.28 21.14 -3.00
N ILE A 211 2.21 22.09 -3.02
CA ILE A 211 1.94 23.52 -2.99
C ILE A 211 2.08 24.09 -4.41
N THR A 212 0.99 24.63 -4.95
CA THR A 212 0.94 25.23 -6.30
C THR A 212 1.20 26.74 -6.31
N GLU A 213 1.08 27.39 -5.15
CA GLU A 213 1.15 28.84 -4.95
C GLU A 213 2.02 29.09 -3.72
N ALA A 214 3.13 29.84 -3.88
CA ALA A 214 3.99 30.15 -2.74
C ALA A 214 3.38 31.26 -1.87
N GLY A 215 3.47 31.13 -0.55
CA GLY A 215 2.97 32.15 0.39
C GLY A 215 2.68 31.62 1.79
N ASP A 216 1.96 32.42 2.58
CA ASP A 216 1.54 32.07 3.94
C ASP A 216 0.31 31.15 3.95
N TYR A 217 0.47 29.92 4.41
CA TYR A 217 -0.63 28.99 4.68
C TYR A 217 -0.94 28.93 6.18
N SER A 218 -2.22 28.81 6.55
CA SER A 218 -2.61 28.37 7.89
C SER A 218 -3.23 26.98 7.81
N PHE A 219 -2.82 26.06 8.67
CA PHE A 219 -3.38 24.71 8.76
C PHE A 219 -4.32 24.61 9.96
N THR A 220 -5.43 23.89 9.81
CA THR A 220 -6.29 23.53 10.93
C THR A 220 -6.35 22.02 11.02
N LEU A 221 -6.04 21.47 12.19
CA LEU A 221 -6.18 20.06 12.51
C LEU A 221 -7.34 19.91 13.50
N GLY A 222 -8.31 19.06 13.18
CA GLY A 222 -9.40 18.71 14.09
C GLY A 222 -9.42 17.21 14.38
N SER A 223 -9.44 16.83 15.65
CA SER A 223 -9.36 15.42 16.04
C SER A 223 -10.10 15.09 17.33
N ASP A 224 -10.49 13.82 17.44
CA ASP A 224 -11.08 13.15 18.61
C ASP A 224 -10.46 11.73 18.61
N ASP A 225 -9.52 11.34 19.49
CA ASP A 225 -8.78 12.14 20.49
C ASP A 225 -7.63 12.99 19.85
N GLY A 226 -6.41 12.96 20.40
CA GLY A 226 -5.37 13.95 20.13
C GLY A 226 -4.48 13.70 18.91
N SER A 227 -3.88 14.77 18.40
CA SER A 227 -3.05 14.76 17.19
C SER A 227 -1.99 15.87 17.11
N LYS A 228 -1.02 15.69 16.21
CA LYS A 228 0.02 16.68 15.87
C LYS A 228 0.26 16.72 14.35
N LEU A 229 0.30 17.91 13.77
CA LEU A 229 0.68 18.13 12.36
C LEU A 229 2.12 18.59 12.27
N TYR A 230 2.87 18.00 11.35
CA TYR A 230 4.22 18.43 10.97
C TYR A 230 4.29 18.73 9.47
N ILE A 231 4.94 19.85 9.13
CA ILE A 231 5.31 20.21 7.75
C ILE A 231 6.83 20.41 7.72
N ASP A 232 7.53 19.74 6.80
CA ASP A 232 9.01 19.74 6.71
C ASP A 232 9.69 19.42 8.06
N ASP A 233 9.17 18.40 8.74
CA ASP A 233 9.53 17.94 10.09
C ASP A 233 9.36 18.96 11.24
N LYS A 234 8.91 20.19 10.96
CA LYS A 234 8.56 21.20 11.96
C LYS A 234 7.14 20.95 12.48
N LEU A 235 6.95 21.04 13.79
CA LEU A 235 5.61 21.00 14.42
C LEU A 235 4.83 22.27 14.06
N VAL A 236 3.65 22.11 13.46
CA VAL A 236 2.79 23.20 12.95
C VAL A 236 1.48 23.30 13.74
N VAL A 237 0.92 22.17 14.16
CA VAL A 237 -0.22 22.11 15.10
C VAL A 237 0.10 21.06 16.17
N ASP A 238 -0.12 21.42 17.43
CA ASP A 238 -0.15 20.49 18.55
C ASP A 238 -1.54 20.53 19.19
N ALA A 239 -2.23 19.40 19.15
CA ALA A 239 -3.57 19.16 19.69
C ALA A 239 -3.58 17.79 20.39
N ASP A 240 -2.55 17.52 21.19
CA ASP A 240 -2.31 16.23 21.84
C ASP A 240 -2.96 16.13 23.23
N GLY A 241 -3.26 14.90 23.66
CA GLY A 241 -4.03 14.58 24.86
C GLY A 241 -5.38 13.90 24.58
N THR A 242 -6.02 13.35 25.61
CA THR A 242 -7.39 12.80 25.54
C THR A 242 -8.42 13.93 25.56
N HIS A 243 -9.30 13.97 24.56
CA HIS A 243 -10.33 14.99 24.39
C HIS A 243 -11.35 14.64 23.30
N GLY A 244 -12.59 15.12 23.42
CA GLY A 244 -13.55 15.11 22.31
C GLY A 244 -13.16 16.10 21.19
N TYR A 245 -13.87 16.06 20.06
CA TYR A 245 -13.55 16.86 18.87
C TYR A 245 -13.46 18.37 19.15
N TYR A 246 -12.28 18.94 18.90
CA TYR A 246 -12.09 20.35 18.64
C TYR A 246 -11.05 20.56 17.55
N GLU A 247 -10.84 21.81 17.14
CA GLU A 247 -9.92 22.20 16.08
C GLU A 247 -8.84 23.16 16.60
N VAL A 248 -7.59 22.92 16.24
CA VAL A 248 -6.47 23.86 16.45
C VAL A 248 -6.00 24.38 15.10
N THR A 249 -5.88 25.70 14.97
CA THR A 249 -5.33 26.37 13.78
C THR A 249 -3.94 26.89 14.06
N SER A 250 -3.01 26.65 13.13
CA SER A 250 -1.62 27.07 13.22
C SER A 250 -1.45 28.58 13.03
N ASN A 251 -0.32 29.09 13.51
CA ASN A 251 0.27 30.31 12.96
C ASN A 251 0.52 30.15 11.44
N LYS A 252 0.74 31.26 10.74
CA LYS A 252 1.15 31.25 9.33
C LYS A 252 2.43 30.43 9.13
N VAL A 253 2.41 29.56 8.12
CA VAL A 253 3.54 28.77 7.63
C VAL A 253 3.85 29.25 6.22
N ALA A 254 4.99 29.90 6.04
CA ALA A 254 5.45 30.30 4.71
C ALA A 254 5.95 29.06 3.94
N LEU A 255 5.32 28.77 2.80
CA LEU A 255 5.63 27.63 1.93
C LEU A 255 6.00 28.09 0.52
N THR A 256 6.89 27.34 -0.12
CA THR A 256 7.27 27.51 -1.53
C THR A 256 6.36 26.69 -2.44
N ALA A 257 6.30 27.00 -3.74
CA ALA A 257 5.70 26.09 -4.69
C ALA A 257 6.60 24.84 -4.86
N GLY A 258 6.02 23.64 -4.76
CA GLY A 258 6.76 22.38 -4.73
C GLY A 258 6.10 21.30 -3.88
N GLU A 259 6.84 20.23 -3.58
CA GLU A 259 6.46 19.23 -2.58
C GLU A 259 7.07 19.57 -1.22
N HIS A 260 6.24 19.49 -0.18
CA HIS A 260 6.61 19.65 1.23
C HIS A 260 6.30 18.37 2.01
N LYS A 261 7.12 17.99 2.98
CA LYS A 261 6.91 16.75 3.75
C LYS A 261 5.71 16.92 4.68
N LEU A 262 4.72 16.04 4.59
CA LEU A 262 3.52 16.04 5.42
C LEU A 262 3.53 14.84 6.38
N ARG A 263 3.44 15.09 7.69
CA ARG A 263 3.17 14.04 8.70
C ARG A 263 2.05 14.46 9.63
N VAL A 264 1.09 13.57 9.88
CA VAL A 264 0.11 13.70 10.97
C VAL A 264 0.24 12.52 11.90
N ASP A 265 0.58 12.79 13.16
CA ASP A 265 0.53 11.83 14.25
C ASP A 265 -0.83 11.96 14.95
N TYR A 266 -1.53 10.84 15.16
CA TYR A 266 -2.88 10.80 15.73
C TYR A 266 -3.03 9.63 16.72
N PHE A 267 -3.87 9.76 17.75
CA PHE A 267 -4.37 8.62 18.51
C PHE A 267 -5.87 8.73 18.84
N GLN A 268 -6.52 7.57 18.92
CA GLN A 268 -7.77 7.41 19.65
C GLN A 268 -7.44 6.85 21.04
N GLY A 269 -7.96 7.50 22.07
CA GLY A 269 -8.02 7.00 23.44
C GLY A 269 -9.36 6.29 23.67
N PRO A 270 -10.21 6.76 24.60
CA PRO A 270 -11.49 6.14 24.93
C PRO A 270 -12.65 6.59 24.01
N ARG A 271 -13.75 5.82 24.07
CA ARG A 271 -15.11 6.19 23.64
C ARG A 271 -15.52 7.61 24.07
N PHE A 272 -16.39 8.32 23.36
CA PHE A 272 -17.50 7.80 22.54
C PHE A 272 -17.45 8.12 21.05
N ASN A 273 -16.60 9.03 20.60
CA ASN A 273 -16.53 9.45 19.21
C ASN A 273 -15.14 9.20 18.64
N ILE A 274 -15.04 9.41 17.33
CA ILE A 274 -13.79 9.44 16.59
C ILE A 274 -13.87 10.46 15.46
N ALA A 275 -12.79 11.21 15.24
CA ALA A 275 -12.69 12.22 14.19
C ALA A 275 -11.22 12.53 13.81
N MET A 276 -10.99 12.88 12.54
CA MET A 276 -9.69 13.34 12.05
C MET A 276 -9.87 14.13 10.74
N ARG A 277 -9.67 15.45 10.80
CA ARG A 277 -9.84 16.35 9.65
C ARG A 277 -8.65 17.30 9.52
N LEU A 278 -7.99 17.28 8.37
CA LEU A 278 -6.93 18.22 8.02
C LEU A 278 -7.44 19.26 7.01
N PHE A 279 -7.40 20.52 7.42
CA PHE A 279 -7.77 21.66 6.61
C PHE A 279 -6.56 22.58 6.37
N TRP A 280 -6.64 23.36 5.31
CA TRP A 280 -5.74 24.49 5.04
C TRP A 280 -6.51 25.75 4.65
N THR A 281 -5.87 26.90 4.86
CA THR A 281 -6.25 28.20 4.32
C THR A 281 -5.08 28.67 3.46
N LYS A 282 -5.31 28.83 2.15
CA LYS A 282 -4.31 29.31 1.17
C LYS A 282 -4.06 30.82 1.35
N PRO A 283 -2.97 31.40 0.79
CA PRO A 283 -2.59 32.80 1.04
C PRO A 283 -3.68 33.85 0.78
N SER A 284 -4.55 33.61 -0.22
CA SER A 284 -5.73 34.43 -0.54
C SER A 284 -7.06 33.64 -0.46
N GLY A 285 -7.07 32.49 0.21
CA GLY A 285 -8.19 31.55 0.22
C GLY A 285 -8.98 31.50 1.53
N THR A 286 -9.99 30.63 1.56
CA THR A 286 -10.75 30.26 2.76
C THR A 286 -10.35 28.88 3.28
N LYS A 287 -10.63 28.61 4.57
CA LYS A 287 -10.45 27.29 5.20
C LYS A 287 -11.23 26.22 4.41
N GLN A 288 -10.54 25.20 3.96
CA GLN A 288 -11.08 24.05 3.24
C GLN A 288 -10.33 22.78 3.63
N ILE A 289 -10.95 21.59 3.50
CA ILE A 289 -10.24 20.31 3.66
C ILE A 289 -9.08 20.28 2.65
N VAL A 290 -7.93 19.71 3.04
CA VAL A 290 -6.81 19.51 2.10
C VAL A 290 -7.26 18.52 1.02
N PRO A 291 -7.31 18.91 -0.27
CA PRO A 291 -7.82 18.05 -1.33
C PRO A 291 -6.85 16.89 -1.62
N ALA A 292 -7.38 15.74 -2.01
CA ALA A 292 -6.59 14.53 -2.25
C ALA A 292 -5.58 14.68 -3.40
N GLU A 293 -5.91 15.47 -4.42
CA GLU A 293 -5.01 15.82 -5.52
C GLU A 293 -3.83 16.70 -5.06
N SER A 294 -3.94 17.35 -3.89
CA SER A 294 -2.86 18.13 -3.26
C SER A 294 -1.94 17.28 -2.36
N ILE A 295 -2.10 15.96 -2.31
CA ILE A 295 -1.28 15.06 -1.49
C ILE A 295 -0.73 13.92 -2.35
N ASN A 296 0.60 13.86 -2.49
CA ASN A 296 1.31 12.73 -3.07
C ASN A 296 1.70 11.72 -1.99
N LEU A 297 1.77 10.44 -2.34
CA LEU A 297 2.38 9.40 -1.50
C LEU A 297 3.88 9.68 -1.29
N PRO A 298 4.48 9.20 -0.18
CA PRO A 298 5.93 9.28 -0.01
C PRO A 298 6.64 8.34 -0.99
N ASP A 299 7.81 8.73 -1.48
CA ASP A 299 8.55 7.96 -2.49
C ASP A 299 9.05 6.61 -1.94
N SER A 300 9.34 6.57 -0.64
CA SER A 300 9.75 5.40 0.12
C SER A 300 9.19 5.43 1.54
N PHE A 301 9.21 4.27 2.20
CA PHE A 301 8.63 4.01 3.52
C PHE A 301 9.44 2.93 4.23
#